data_AF-A0A813E1F1-F1
#
_entry.id   AF-A0A813E1F1-F1
#
_cell.length_a   1.000
_cell.length_b   1.000
_cell.length_c   1.000
_cell.angle_alpha   90.00
_cell.angle_beta   90.00
_cell.angle_gamma   90.00
#
_symmetry.space_group_name_H-M   'P 1'
#
loop_
_entity.id
_entity.type
_entity.pdbx_description
1 polymer ?
#
loop_
_entity_poly.entity_id
_entity_poly.type
_entity_poly.pdbx_seq_one_letter_code
_entity_poly.pdbx_strand_id
1 'polypeptide(L)'
;VSQDEAVRRSWVLLGAIGFLGVSCSPFLPLVCHRPLGMLCEMSTTVCSFALAKLLPDAAQRVLHPLVICAVSSNLASRFVGPCAPYFDEGSGVGDRLFKWLPAAVTGLGVRMYNTTGLWLDKPEDFRVVLATCSFSGCFSVLITVLGAVNQLSPLGLPAPLALPLIHRSVMSALGIEGSQAVGPESDPKLAVASILITGCIGASLGNALLEACPAIFKSSSSLVRGVSMGCSAHSIGTAGLISFGDTEAAAISGASMCLAGTVHTLVLQVPGVVAGIRALASLPPLA
;
A
#
# COMPACT_ATOMS: atom_id res chain seq x y z
N VAL A 1 -31.63 0.06 -4.93
CA VAL A 1 -30.55 0.83 -4.26
C VAL A 1 -29.31 0.59 -5.10
N SER A 2 -28.85 1.56 -5.88
CA SER A 2 -27.61 1.38 -6.67
C SER A 2 -26.49 1.00 -5.71
N GLN A 3 -25.56 0.13 -6.13
CA GLN A 3 -24.49 -0.36 -5.26
C GLN A 3 -23.69 0.79 -4.61
N ASP A 4 -23.59 1.95 -5.27
CA ASP A 4 -23.03 3.20 -4.73
C ASP A 4 -23.69 3.68 -3.44
N GLU A 5 -25.01 3.57 -3.32
CA GLU A 5 -25.76 4.07 -2.17
C GLU A 5 -25.55 3.17 -0.94
N ALA A 6 -25.52 1.84 -1.14
CA ALA A 6 -25.29 0.87 -0.08
C ALA A 6 -23.84 0.94 0.44
N VAL A 7 -22.86 1.04 -0.46
CA VAL A 7 -21.45 1.18 -0.10
C VAL A 7 -21.21 2.51 0.61
N ARG A 8 -21.79 3.62 0.13
CA ARG A 8 -21.70 4.93 0.80
C ARG A 8 -22.27 4.88 2.23
N ARG A 9 -23.41 4.20 2.43
CA ARG A 9 -24.01 4.03 3.76
C ARG A 9 -23.13 3.21 4.70
N SER A 10 -22.53 2.13 4.21
CA SER A 10 -21.60 1.32 5.01
C SER A 10 -20.39 2.12 5.50
N TRP A 11 -19.81 2.97 4.65
CA TRP A 11 -18.68 3.82 5.03
C TRP A 11 -19.05 4.92 6.03
N VAL A 12 -20.24 5.50 5.89
CA VAL A 12 -20.78 6.49 6.85
C VAL A 12 -21.06 5.82 8.20
N LEU A 13 -21.61 4.60 8.20
CA LEU A 13 -21.84 3.81 9.43
C LEU A 13 -20.52 3.45 10.13
N LEU A 14 -19.53 2.95 9.39
CA LEU A 14 -18.20 2.67 9.93
C LEU A 14 -17.55 3.93 10.52
N GLY A 15 -17.81 5.10 9.93
CA GLY A 15 -17.39 6.39 10.46
C GLY A 15 -18.06 6.81 11.73
N ALA A 16 -19.38 6.73 11.76
CA ALA A 16 -20.14 7.01 12.97
C ALA A 16 -19.64 6.12 14.11
N ILE A 17 -19.39 4.83 13.85
CA ILE A 17 -18.82 3.89 14.82
C ILE A 17 -17.41 4.33 15.25
N GLY A 18 -16.53 4.71 14.31
CA GLY A 18 -15.18 5.19 14.62
C GLY A 18 -15.18 6.45 15.50
N PHE A 19 -15.97 7.46 15.13
CA PHE A 19 -16.09 8.72 15.89
C PHE A 19 -16.74 8.52 17.26
N LEU A 20 -17.78 7.69 17.35
CA LEU A 20 -18.40 7.33 18.63
C LEU A 20 -17.42 6.54 19.50
N GLY A 21 -16.67 5.60 18.91
CA GLY A 21 -15.66 4.81 19.62
C GLY A 21 -14.51 5.66 20.16
N VAL A 22 -14.05 6.66 19.41
CA VAL A 22 -13.09 7.66 19.88
C VAL A 22 -13.67 8.54 20.99
N SER A 23 -14.91 9.00 20.84
CA SER A 23 -15.58 9.81 21.87
C SER A 23 -15.75 9.04 23.18
N CYS A 24 -15.92 7.71 23.08
CA CYS A 24 -15.98 6.78 24.20
C CYS A 24 -14.62 6.22 24.63
N SER A 25 -13.52 6.59 23.96
CA SER A 25 -12.18 6.06 24.26
C SER A 25 -11.71 6.23 25.72
N PRO A 26 -12.08 7.31 26.46
CA PRO A 26 -11.72 7.41 27.88
C PRO A 26 -12.30 6.29 28.75
N PHE A 27 -13.33 5.60 28.28
CA PHE A 27 -14.02 4.51 28.98
C PHE A 27 -13.61 3.12 28.48
N LEU A 28 -12.72 3.05 27.48
CA LEU A 28 -12.30 1.80 26.84
C LEU A 28 -10.85 1.43 27.22
N PRO A 29 -10.52 0.12 27.22
CA PRO A 29 -9.15 -0.34 27.43
C PRO A 29 -8.18 0.28 26.42
N LEU A 30 -6.95 0.59 26.85
CA LEU A 30 -5.89 1.18 26.01
C LEU A 30 -5.64 0.39 24.71
N VAL A 31 -5.80 -0.93 24.74
CA VAL A 31 -5.63 -1.81 23.56
C VAL A 31 -6.63 -1.47 22.45
N CYS A 32 -7.81 -0.96 22.80
CA CYS A 32 -8.85 -0.59 21.84
C CYS A 32 -8.63 0.80 21.22
N HIS A 33 -7.74 1.63 21.79
CA HIS A 33 -7.58 3.02 21.36
C HIS A 33 -7.01 3.12 19.94
N ARG A 34 -5.94 2.37 19.64
CA ARG A 34 -5.29 2.33 18.33
C ARG A 34 -6.24 1.88 17.20
N PRO A 35 -6.94 0.73 17.30
CA PRO A 35 -7.87 0.31 16.23
C PRO A 35 -9.06 1.25 16.06
N LEU A 36 -9.58 1.86 17.13
CA LEU A 36 -10.66 2.85 17.04
C LEU A 36 -10.20 4.15 16.36
N GLY A 37 -8.99 4.62 16.68
CA GLY A 37 -8.35 5.74 15.98
C GLY A 37 -8.19 5.47 14.49
N MET A 38 -7.70 4.29 14.11
CA MET A 38 -7.56 3.89 12.70
C MET A 38 -8.90 3.87 11.95
N LEU A 39 -9.96 3.34 12.57
CA LEU A 39 -11.30 3.34 11.98
C LEU A 39 -11.86 4.75 11.81
N CYS A 40 -11.64 5.62 12.80
CA CYS A 40 -12.04 7.02 12.74
C CYS A 40 -11.31 7.77 11.61
N GLU A 41 -10.00 7.60 11.49
CA GLU A 41 -9.20 8.22 10.42
C GLU A 41 -9.60 7.69 9.04
N MET A 42 -9.75 6.37 8.90
CA MET A 42 -10.16 5.74 7.65
C MET A 42 -11.50 6.30 7.18
N SER A 43 -12.49 6.36 8.06
CA SER A 43 -13.79 6.87 7.68
C SER A 43 -13.76 8.38 7.41
N THR A 44 -13.05 9.17 8.22
CA THR A 44 -12.89 10.60 7.94
C THR A 44 -12.31 10.81 6.55
N THR A 45 -11.31 10.01 6.18
CA THR A 45 -10.66 10.04 4.86
C THR A 45 -11.66 9.72 3.75
N VAL A 46 -12.44 8.64 3.87
CA VAL A 46 -13.45 8.23 2.88
C VAL A 46 -14.60 9.22 2.78
N CYS A 47 -15.17 9.65 3.91
CA CYS A 47 -16.25 10.64 3.96
C CYS A 47 -15.82 11.97 3.37
N SER A 48 -14.61 12.44 3.69
CA SER A 48 -14.08 13.70 3.15
C SER A 48 -13.83 13.61 1.64
N PHE A 49 -13.36 12.45 1.16
CA PHE A 49 -13.24 12.21 -0.29
C PHE A 49 -14.61 12.24 -0.98
N ALA A 50 -15.62 11.57 -0.41
CA ALA A 50 -16.97 11.53 -0.94
C ALA A 50 -17.62 12.92 -0.96
N LEU A 51 -17.52 13.69 0.13
CA LEU A 51 -18.00 15.07 0.21
C LEU A 51 -17.26 15.99 -0.77
N ALA A 52 -15.94 15.85 -0.89
CA ALA A 52 -15.14 16.62 -1.84
C ALA A 52 -15.58 16.40 -3.30
N LYS A 53 -16.05 15.19 -3.64
CA LYS A 53 -16.59 14.87 -4.96
C LYS A 53 -17.96 15.48 -5.24
N LEU A 54 -18.68 15.97 -4.23
CA LEU A 54 -19.93 16.70 -4.38
C LEU A 54 -19.72 18.20 -4.65
N LEU A 55 -18.49 18.71 -4.51
CA LEU A 55 -18.18 20.11 -4.79
C LEU A 55 -18.27 20.42 -6.30
N PRO A 56 -18.58 21.66 -6.69
CA PRO A 56 -18.57 22.07 -8.10
C PRO A 56 -17.21 21.82 -8.77
N ASP A 57 -17.20 21.51 -10.07
CA ASP A 57 -15.96 21.24 -10.82
C ASP A 57 -14.93 22.36 -10.74
N ALA A 58 -15.39 23.62 -10.70
CA ALA A 58 -14.53 24.78 -10.52
C ALA A 58 -13.76 24.75 -9.19
N ALA A 59 -14.40 24.28 -8.11
CA ALA A 59 -13.77 24.11 -6.82
C ALA A 59 -12.82 22.90 -6.80
N GLN A 60 -13.20 21.77 -7.42
CA GLN A 60 -12.36 20.57 -7.48
C GLN A 60 -11.05 20.77 -8.26
N ARG A 61 -11.01 21.70 -9.22
CA ARG A 61 -9.78 22.06 -9.95
C ARG A 61 -8.74 22.74 -9.07
N VAL A 62 -9.17 23.52 -8.08
CA VAL A 62 -8.27 24.26 -7.16
C VAL A 62 -8.01 23.44 -5.89
N LEU A 63 -9.06 22.88 -5.29
CA LEU A 63 -8.99 21.96 -4.16
C LEU A 63 -9.31 20.54 -4.64
N HIS A 64 -8.28 19.85 -5.12
CA HIS A 64 -8.42 18.46 -5.54
C HIS A 64 -8.97 17.60 -4.38
N PRO A 65 -9.89 16.64 -4.63
CA PRO A 65 -10.48 15.82 -3.57
C PRO A 65 -9.48 15.13 -2.64
N LEU A 66 -8.30 14.76 -3.15
CA LEU A 66 -7.20 14.20 -2.35
C LEU A 66 -6.60 15.22 -1.38
N VAL A 67 -6.53 16.50 -1.75
CA VAL A 67 -6.05 17.58 -0.88
C VAL A 67 -7.03 17.81 0.25
N ILE A 68 -8.33 17.92 -0.07
CA ILE A 68 -9.39 18.06 0.94
C ILE A 68 -9.34 16.89 1.92
N CYS A 69 -9.27 15.67 1.38
CA CYS A 69 -9.17 14.44 2.15
C CYS A 69 -7.94 14.41 3.07
N ALA A 70 -6.75 14.72 2.54
CA ALA A 70 -5.53 14.75 3.35
C ALA A 70 -5.62 15.81 4.47
N VAL A 71 -6.05 17.04 4.16
CA VAL A 71 -6.14 18.13 5.15
C VAL A 71 -7.17 17.82 6.22
N SER A 72 -8.36 17.36 5.83
CA SER A 72 -9.45 17.02 6.77
C SER A 72 -9.10 15.85 7.68
N SER A 73 -8.50 14.76 7.16
CA SER A 73 -8.07 13.63 7.99
C SER A 73 -6.97 14.01 8.97
N ASN A 74 -5.99 14.81 8.53
CA ASN A 74 -4.93 15.30 9.41
C ASN A 74 -5.43 16.29 10.46
N LEU A 75 -6.48 17.04 10.15
CA LEU A 75 -7.10 17.94 11.10
C LEU A 75 -7.94 17.16 12.11
N ALA A 76 -8.70 16.16 11.64
CA ALA A 76 -9.48 15.28 12.50
C ALA A 76 -8.61 14.49 13.47
N SER A 77 -7.47 13.96 13.04
CA SER A 77 -6.54 13.24 13.94
C SER A 77 -6.06 14.09 15.11
N ARG A 78 -5.86 15.41 14.90
CA ARG A 78 -5.51 16.35 15.98
C ARG A 78 -6.63 16.61 16.96
N PHE A 79 -7.90 16.54 16.53
CA PHE A 79 -9.07 16.76 17.38
C PHE A 79 -9.56 15.49 18.07
N VAL A 80 -9.22 14.32 17.53
CA VAL A 80 -9.60 12.98 18.01
C VAL A 80 -8.70 12.51 19.17
N GLY A 81 -7.55 13.17 19.41
CA GLY A 81 -6.67 12.92 20.55
C GLY A 81 -5.54 11.90 20.26
N PRO A 82 -4.76 11.48 21.28
CA PRO A 82 -3.55 10.65 21.13
C PRO A 82 -3.80 9.22 20.60
N CYS A 83 -5.04 8.86 20.27
CA CYS A 83 -5.45 7.57 19.74
C CYS A 83 -5.11 7.41 18.23
N ALA A 84 -4.66 8.46 17.56
CA ALA A 84 -4.25 8.47 16.15
C ALA A 84 -2.74 8.77 15.92
N PRO A 85 -1.79 8.18 16.68
CA PRO A 85 -0.39 8.60 16.62
C PRO A 85 0.37 8.02 15.42
N TYR A 86 -0.31 7.41 14.43
CA TYR A 86 0.34 6.67 13.35
C TYR A 86 1.26 7.54 12.47
N PHE A 87 1.07 8.87 12.49
CA PHE A 87 1.84 9.82 11.68
C PHE A 87 2.58 10.90 12.49
N ASP A 88 2.60 10.84 13.81
CA ASP A 88 3.13 11.93 14.65
C ASP A 88 4.54 11.69 15.22
N GLU A 89 5.21 10.60 14.84
CA GLU A 89 6.55 10.26 15.37
C GLU A 89 7.72 10.93 14.64
N GLY A 90 7.49 11.90 13.75
CA GLY A 90 8.56 12.50 12.94
C GLY A 90 8.36 13.98 12.57
N SER A 91 9.45 14.75 12.65
CA SER A 91 9.49 16.18 12.31
C SER A 91 10.00 16.47 10.89
N GLY A 92 10.37 15.44 10.13
CA GLY A 92 10.95 15.55 8.80
C GLY A 92 9.91 15.93 7.74
N VAL A 93 10.40 16.45 6.60
CA VAL A 93 9.54 16.74 5.43
C VAL A 93 8.90 15.46 4.89
N GLY A 94 9.61 14.34 4.91
CA GLY A 94 9.08 13.03 4.53
C GLY A 94 7.87 12.63 5.38
N ASP A 95 7.97 12.80 6.70
CA ASP A 95 6.89 12.47 7.65
C ASP A 95 5.63 13.31 7.36
N ARG A 96 5.81 14.58 6.97
CA ARG A 96 4.70 15.44 6.55
C ARG A 96 4.07 15.02 5.23
N LEU A 97 4.83 14.43 4.31
CA LEU A 97 4.29 13.87 3.06
C LEU A 97 3.59 12.54 3.31
N PHE A 98 4.08 11.73 4.26
CA PHE A 98 3.45 10.46 4.64
C PHE A 98 2.03 10.62 5.18
N LYS A 99 1.74 11.76 5.80
CA LYS A 99 0.39 12.17 6.22
C LYS A 99 -0.64 12.23 5.09
N TRP A 100 -0.22 12.24 3.83
CA TRP A 100 -1.10 12.24 2.65
C TRP A 100 -1.39 10.83 2.13
N LEU A 101 -0.70 9.81 2.65
CA LEU A 101 -0.83 8.43 2.20
C LEU A 101 -2.26 7.89 2.33
N PRO A 102 -3.01 8.13 3.43
CA PRO A 102 -4.40 7.65 3.53
C PRO A 102 -5.30 8.18 2.42
N ALA A 103 -5.15 9.46 2.06
CA ALA A 103 -5.91 10.08 0.97
C ALA A 103 -5.56 9.44 -0.37
N ALA A 104 -4.26 9.27 -0.67
CA ALA A 104 -3.79 8.64 -1.90
C ALA A 104 -4.32 7.21 -2.06
N VAL A 105 -4.24 6.40 -1.00
CA VAL A 105 -4.74 5.01 -0.99
C VAL A 105 -6.26 4.97 -1.15
N THR A 106 -6.98 5.90 -0.53
CA THR A 106 -8.44 6.02 -0.71
C THR A 106 -8.81 6.32 -2.16
N GLY A 107 -8.10 7.25 -2.80
CA GLY A 107 -8.28 7.53 -4.23
C GLY A 107 -8.05 6.31 -5.11
N LEU A 108 -7.02 5.51 -4.81
CA LEU A 108 -6.74 4.26 -5.51
C LEU A 108 -7.87 3.23 -5.30
N GLY A 109 -8.33 3.06 -4.06
CA GLY A 109 -9.40 2.14 -3.71
C GLY A 109 -10.72 2.46 -4.42
N VAL A 110 -11.09 3.74 -4.54
CA VAL A 110 -12.27 4.17 -5.30
C VAL A 110 -12.15 3.81 -6.78
N ARG A 111 -10.95 3.97 -7.37
CA ARG A 111 -10.73 3.56 -8.78
C ARG A 111 -10.91 2.06 -8.94
N MET A 112 -10.31 1.25 -8.06
CA MET A 112 -10.45 -0.21 -8.10
C MET A 112 -11.90 -0.65 -7.97
N TYR A 113 -12.65 -0.02 -7.06
CA TYR A 113 -14.08 -0.27 -6.85
C TYR A 113 -14.92 0.04 -8.11
N ASN A 114 -14.66 1.18 -8.74
CA ASN A 114 -15.36 1.57 -9.97
C ASN A 114 -15.03 0.69 -11.18
N THR A 115 -13.93 -0.06 -11.12
CA THR A 115 -13.52 -1.03 -12.15
C THR A 115 -13.83 -2.48 -11.77
N THR A 116 -14.77 -2.70 -10.84
CA THR A 116 -15.17 -4.04 -10.38
C THR A 116 -15.64 -4.97 -11.50
N GLY A 117 -16.28 -4.43 -12.54
CA GLY A 117 -16.68 -5.19 -13.72
C GLY A 117 -15.52 -5.90 -14.42
N LEU A 118 -14.30 -5.33 -14.42
CA LEU A 118 -13.12 -6.00 -15.01
C LEU A 118 -12.82 -7.35 -14.36
N TRP A 119 -13.14 -7.50 -13.06
CA TRP A 119 -12.85 -8.69 -12.28
C TRP A 119 -14.03 -9.68 -12.27
N LEU A 120 -15.25 -9.14 -12.19
CA LEU A 120 -16.47 -9.94 -12.12
C LEU A 120 -16.83 -10.54 -13.49
N ASP A 121 -16.59 -9.82 -14.58
CA ASP A 121 -16.97 -10.24 -15.92
C ASP A 121 -15.94 -11.19 -16.57
N LYS A 122 -14.70 -11.21 -16.06
CA LYS A 122 -13.58 -12.02 -16.57
C LYS A 122 -12.90 -12.82 -15.44
N PRO A 123 -13.57 -13.85 -14.88
CA PRO A 123 -13.05 -14.59 -13.73
C PRO A 123 -11.73 -15.33 -14.02
N GLU A 124 -11.46 -15.71 -15.26
CA GLU A 124 -10.19 -16.29 -15.71
C GLU A 124 -9.02 -15.31 -15.59
N ASP A 125 -9.22 -14.06 -16.00
CA ASP A 125 -8.20 -13.01 -15.88
C ASP A 125 -7.91 -12.72 -14.41
N PHE A 126 -8.94 -12.66 -13.57
CA PHE A 126 -8.77 -12.49 -12.13
C PHE A 126 -7.95 -13.62 -11.51
N ARG A 127 -8.17 -14.89 -11.89
CA ARG A 127 -7.36 -16.03 -11.41
C ARG A 127 -5.90 -15.92 -11.83
N VAL A 128 -5.63 -15.48 -13.04
CA VAL A 128 -4.26 -15.25 -13.53
C VAL A 128 -3.60 -14.13 -12.73
N VAL A 129 -4.27 -13.00 -12.54
CA VAL A 129 -3.76 -11.89 -11.71
C VAL A 129 -3.48 -12.38 -10.29
N LEU A 130 -4.40 -13.17 -9.71
CA LEU A 130 -4.23 -13.74 -8.38
C LEU A 130 -2.97 -14.60 -8.28
N ALA A 131 -2.80 -15.54 -9.20
CA ALA A 131 -1.64 -16.43 -9.26
C ALA A 131 -0.33 -15.65 -9.47
N THR A 132 -0.29 -14.74 -10.44
CA THR A 132 0.91 -13.97 -10.78
C THR A 132 1.33 -13.03 -9.64
N CYS A 133 0.38 -12.32 -9.01
CA CYS A 133 0.70 -11.45 -7.87
C CYS A 133 1.15 -12.25 -6.66
N SER A 134 0.54 -13.42 -6.41
CA SER A 134 0.94 -14.29 -5.31
C SER A 134 2.36 -14.81 -5.52
N PHE A 135 2.65 -15.29 -6.72
CA PHE A 135 4.00 -15.71 -7.09
C PHE A 135 5.00 -14.55 -6.95
N SER A 136 4.67 -13.37 -7.45
CA SER A 136 5.51 -12.17 -7.35
C SER A 136 5.81 -11.78 -5.90
N GLY A 137 4.80 -11.79 -5.02
CA GLY A 137 4.96 -11.50 -3.59
C GLY A 137 5.91 -12.47 -2.90
N CYS A 138 5.71 -13.78 -3.08
CA CYS A 138 6.57 -14.82 -2.53
C CYS A 138 8.00 -14.75 -3.10
N PHE A 139 8.11 -14.62 -4.43
CA PHE A 139 9.38 -14.58 -5.13
C PHE A 139 10.21 -13.37 -4.74
N SER A 140 9.59 -12.21 -4.53
CA SER A 140 10.28 -11.00 -4.05
C SER A 140 10.93 -11.21 -2.69
N VAL A 141 10.23 -11.84 -1.73
CA VAL A 141 10.81 -12.18 -0.42
C VAL A 141 11.96 -13.15 -0.61
N LEU A 142 11.73 -14.25 -1.34
CA LEU A 142 12.72 -15.30 -1.55
C LEU A 142 14.02 -14.77 -2.14
N ILE A 143 13.95 -14.02 -3.24
CA ILE A 143 15.13 -13.47 -3.91
C ILE A 143 15.89 -12.50 -3.00
N THR A 144 15.17 -11.67 -2.23
CA THR A 144 15.83 -10.72 -1.34
C THR A 144 16.49 -11.42 -0.16
N VAL A 145 15.85 -12.46 0.39
CA VAL A 145 16.40 -13.27 1.48
C VAL A 145 17.64 -14.04 1.02
N LEU A 146 17.56 -14.73 -0.12
CA LEU A 146 18.69 -15.49 -0.66
C LEU A 146 19.82 -14.60 -1.15
N GLY A 147 19.51 -13.41 -1.67
CA GLY A 147 20.48 -12.49 -2.24
C GLY A 147 21.15 -11.60 -1.21
N ALA A 148 20.37 -10.78 -0.50
CA ALA A 148 20.89 -9.73 0.38
C ALA A 148 20.98 -10.13 1.85
N VAL A 149 20.04 -10.95 2.35
CA VAL A 149 19.97 -11.30 3.78
C VAL A 149 20.91 -12.44 4.15
N ASN A 150 20.97 -13.46 3.30
CA ASN A 150 21.84 -14.61 3.50
C ASN A 150 23.32 -14.19 3.47
N GLN A 151 24.01 -14.26 4.61
CA GLN A 151 25.40 -13.86 4.73
C GLN A 151 26.37 -14.72 3.90
N LEU A 152 25.94 -15.90 3.45
CA LEU A 152 26.71 -16.76 2.55
C LEU A 152 26.58 -16.37 1.08
N SER A 153 25.65 -15.47 0.74
CA SER A 153 25.46 -14.97 -0.62
C SER A 153 26.60 -14.04 -1.03
N PRO A 154 27.03 -14.05 -2.30
CA PRO A 154 27.98 -13.06 -2.81
C PRO A 154 27.45 -11.62 -2.76
N LEU A 155 26.13 -11.44 -2.63
CA LEU A 155 25.45 -10.15 -2.47
C LEU A 155 25.03 -9.88 -1.02
N GLY A 156 25.52 -10.68 -0.06
CA GLY A 156 25.18 -10.55 1.35
C GLY A 156 25.51 -9.16 1.89
N LEU A 157 24.53 -8.53 2.54
CA LEU A 157 24.66 -7.22 3.16
C LEU A 157 24.57 -7.34 4.69
N PRO A 158 25.16 -6.42 5.46
CA PRO A 158 24.93 -6.34 6.89
C PRO A 158 23.45 -6.29 7.22
N ALA A 159 23.00 -6.99 8.26
CA ALA A 159 21.58 -7.12 8.60
C ALA A 159 20.80 -5.79 8.66
N PRO A 160 21.34 -4.67 9.20
CA PRO A 160 20.64 -3.38 9.21
C PRO A 160 20.35 -2.79 7.82
N LEU A 161 21.12 -3.18 6.80
CA LEU A 161 20.89 -2.80 5.42
C LEU A 161 20.10 -3.85 4.66
N ALA A 162 20.28 -5.14 4.98
CA ALA A 162 19.66 -6.25 4.27
C ALA A 162 18.17 -6.44 4.61
N LEU A 163 17.80 -6.39 5.90
CA LEU A 163 16.44 -6.67 6.35
C LEU A 163 15.40 -5.66 5.83
N PRO A 164 15.69 -4.33 5.79
CA PRO A 164 14.76 -3.38 5.20
C PRO A 164 14.47 -3.65 3.72
N LEU A 165 15.43 -4.20 2.96
CA LEU A 165 15.27 -4.52 1.54
C LEU A 165 14.21 -5.59 1.29
N ILE A 166 13.87 -6.42 2.28
CA ILE A 166 12.80 -7.43 2.14
C ILE A 166 11.52 -6.74 1.64
N HIS A 167 11.24 -5.54 2.16
CA HIS A 167 10.03 -4.77 1.86
C HIS A 167 10.11 -3.96 0.56
N ARG A 168 11.20 -4.05 -0.23
CA ARG A 168 11.43 -3.22 -1.43
C ARG A 168 10.34 -3.31 -2.50
N SER A 169 9.46 -4.31 -2.45
CA SER A 169 8.42 -4.55 -3.47
C SER A 169 7.00 -4.40 -2.93
N VAL A 170 6.81 -3.74 -1.78
CA VAL A 170 5.47 -3.47 -1.22
C VAL A 170 5.22 -1.98 -1.01
N MET A 171 3.96 -1.61 -0.74
CA MET A 171 3.62 -0.24 -0.37
C MET A 171 4.26 0.14 0.97
N SER A 172 4.66 1.40 1.13
CA SER A 172 5.32 1.90 2.34
C SER A 172 4.58 1.57 3.63
N ALA A 173 3.24 1.64 3.63
CA ALA A 173 2.43 1.28 4.82
C ALA A 173 2.66 -0.18 5.27
N LEU A 174 2.75 -1.11 4.32
CA LEU A 174 3.05 -2.53 4.60
C LEU A 174 4.52 -2.73 4.96
N GLY A 175 5.42 -2.00 4.31
CA GLY A 175 6.85 -2.09 4.58
C GLY A 175 7.24 -1.59 5.97
N ILE A 176 6.57 -0.57 6.49
CA ILE A 176 6.78 -0.04 7.85
C ILE A 176 6.43 -1.11 8.90
N GLU A 177 5.21 -1.62 8.86
CA GLU A 177 4.75 -2.65 9.81
C GLU A 177 5.52 -3.96 9.64
N GLY A 178 5.79 -4.37 8.39
CA GLY A 178 6.58 -5.56 8.10
C GLY A 178 8.02 -5.46 8.63
N SER A 179 8.64 -4.28 8.54
CA SER A 179 9.98 -4.05 9.09
C SER A 179 10.01 -4.23 10.60
N GLN A 180 9.02 -3.66 11.30
CA GLN A 180 8.87 -3.85 12.74
C GLN A 180 8.66 -5.32 13.11
N ALA A 181 7.92 -6.08 12.31
CA ALA A 181 7.68 -7.51 12.53
C ALA A 181 8.94 -8.38 12.31
N VAL A 182 9.86 -7.98 11.43
CA VAL A 182 11.13 -8.71 11.19
C VAL A 182 12.13 -8.51 12.33
N GLY A 183 12.09 -7.36 13.01
CA GLY A 183 12.86 -7.07 14.21
C GLY A 183 13.48 -5.67 14.25
N PRO A 184 14.09 -5.29 15.38
CA PRO A 184 14.61 -3.93 15.60
C PRO A 184 15.74 -3.54 14.65
N GLU A 185 16.43 -4.50 14.05
CA GLU A 185 17.51 -4.27 13.08
C GLU A 185 16.96 -3.82 11.71
N SER A 186 15.67 -4.04 11.43
CA SER A 186 15.03 -3.61 10.19
C SER A 186 14.41 -2.21 10.36
N ASP A 187 15.18 -1.15 10.07
CA ASP A 187 14.70 0.24 10.16
C ASP A 187 13.57 0.52 9.15
N PRO A 188 12.36 0.93 9.59
CA PRO A 188 11.26 1.31 8.71
C PRO A 188 11.59 2.42 7.71
N LYS A 189 12.48 3.36 8.07
CA LYS A 189 12.88 4.47 7.18
C LYS A 189 13.70 3.95 5.99
N LEU A 190 14.58 2.99 6.23
CA LEU A 190 15.35 2.34 5.17
C LEU A 190 14.44 1.47 4.29
N ALA A 191 13.43 0.81 4.87
CA ALA A 191 12.47 0.03 4.11
C ALA A 191 11.69 0.93 3.15
N VAL A 192 11.18 2.06 3.65
CA VAL A 192 10.54 3.09 2.83
C VAL A 192 11.47 3.61 1.72
N ALA A 193 12.72 3.92 2.04
CA ALA A 193 13.68 4.37 1.04
C ALA A 193 13.90 3.32 -0.05
N SER A 194 14.00 2.03 0.34
CA SER A 194 14.16 0.92 -0.61
C SER A 194 12.96 0.80 -1.56
N ILE A 195 11.73 0.91 -1.02
CA ILE A 195 10.47 0.89 -1.79
C ILE A 195 10.43 2.03 -2.80
N LEU A 196 10.84 3.24 -2.40
CA LEU A 196 10.85 4.39 -3.29
C LEU A 196 11.86 4.21 -4.42
N ILE A 197 13.07 3.72 -4.12
CA ILE A 197 14.12 3.50 -5.12
C ILE A 197 13.68 2.45 -6.15
N THR A 198 13.21 1.29 -5.69
CA THR A 198 12.74 0.23 -6.59
C THR A 198 11.50 0.66 -7.36
N GLY A 199 10.56 1.37 -6.72
CA GLY A 199 9.38 1.92 -7.38
C GLY A 199 9.74 2.89 -8.50
N CYS A 200 10.71 3.78 -8.28
CA CYS A 200 11.23 4.68 -9.30
C CYS A 200 11.90 3.91 -10.46
N ILE A 201 12.76 2.95 -10.16
CA ILE A 201 13.43 2.12 -11.18
C ILE A 201 12.39 1.37 -12.02
N GLY A 202 11.41 0.75 -11.37
CA GLY A 202 10.32 0.06 -12.04
C GLY A 202 9.47 0.99 -12.90
N ALA A 203 9.19 2.21 -12.43
CA ALA A 203 8.42 3.19 -13.19
C ALA A 203 9.18 3.69 -14.44
N SER A 204 10.49 3.91 -14.32
CA SER A 204 11.33 4.38 -15.42
C SER A 204 11.63 3.31 -16.45
N LEU A 205 11.89 2.08 -16.02
CA LEU A 205 12.33 1.00 -16.92
C LEU A 205 11.21 0.02 -17.30
N GLY A 206 10.14 -0.09 -16.50
CA GLY A 206 9.14 -1.14 -16.64
C GLY A 206 8.42 -1.13 -17.99
N ASN A 207 7.88 0.02 -18.41
CA ASN A 207 7.23 0.13 -19.72
C ASN A 207 8.23 -0.13 -20.86
N ALA A 208 9.44 0.44 -20.78
CA ALA A 208 10.47 0.22 -21.79
C ALA A 208 10.85 -1.26 -21.93
N LEU A 209 10.96 -2.00 -20.83
CA LEU A 209 11.24 -3.44 -20.83
C LEU A 209 10.09 -4.26 -21.41
N LEU A 210 8.84 -3.92 -21.08
CA LEU A 210 7.66 -4.57 -21.65
C LEU A 210 7.60 -4.36 -23.17
N GLU A 211 7.93 -3.17 -23.64
CA GLU A 211 7.93 -2.82 -25.07
C GLU A 211 9.15 -3.38 -25.83
N ALA A 212 10.30 -3.53 -25.16
CA ALA A 212 11.53 -4.04 -25.77
C ALA A 212 11.46 -5.54 -26.13
N CYS A 213 10.59 -6.32 -25.48
CA CYS A 213 10.47 -7.76 -25.71
C CYS A 213 9.03 -8.20 -26.06
N PRO A 214 8.45 -7.69 -27.17
CA PRO A 214 7.05 -7.94 -27.52
C PRO A 214 6.76 -9.40 -27.91
N ALA A 215 7.80 -10.16 -28.27
CA ALA A 215 7.69 -11.61 -28.55
C ALA A 215 7.47 -12.45 -27.28
N ILE A 216 7.87 -11.92 -26.11
CA ILE A 216 7.75 -12.59 -24.80
C ILE A 216 6.58 -11.98 -24.01
N PHE A 217 6.44 -10.66 -24.05
CA PHE A 217 5.42 -9.92 -23.34
C PHE A 217 4.40 -9.35 -24.31
N LYS A 218 3.12 -9.70 -24.13
CA LYS A 218 2.03 -9.06 -24.86
C LYS A 218 1.77 -7.66 -24.28
N SER A 219 2.70 -6.74 -24.52
CA SER A 219 2.71 -5.39 -23.96
C SER A 219 1.51 -4.54 -24.38
N SER A 220 0.81 -4.91 -25.46
CA SER A 220 -0.47 -4.31 -25.84
C SER A 220 -1.63 -4.66 -24.90
N SER A 221 -1.47 -5.64 -24.02
CA SER A 221 -2.49 -6.03 -23.05
C SER A 221 -2.44 -5.17 -21.80
N SER A 222 -3.54 -4.46 -21.51
CA SER A 222 -3.73 -3.68 -20.28
C SER A 222 -3.54 -4.55 -19.02
N LEU A 223 -3.89 -5.84 -19.09
CA LEU A 223 -3.68 -6.81 -18.00
C LEU A 223 -2.18 -7.00 -17.72
N VAL A 224 -1.38 -7.26 -18.75
CA VAL A 224 0.06 -7.51 -18.62
C VAL A 224 0.76 -6.27 -18.09
N ARG A 225 0.45 -5.10 -18.67
CA ARG A 225 1.00 -3.82 -18.20
C ARG A 225 0.60 -3.52 -16.77
N GLY A 226 -0.69 -3.69 -16.45
CA GLY A 226 -1.24 -3.42 -15.13
C GLY A 226 -0.56 -4.25 -14.05
N VAL A 227 -0.52 -5.58 -14.22
CA VAL A 227 0.11 -6.51 -13.27
C VAL A 227 1.60 -6.19 -13.11
N SER A 228 2.32 -6.03 -14.22
CA SER A 228 3.76 -5.81 -14.20
C SER A 228 4.13 -4.51 -13.50
N MET A 229 3.43 -3.41 -13.83
CA MET A 229 3.67 -2.11 -13.21
C MET A 229 3.19 -2.07 -11.75
N GLY A 230 2.07 -2.70 -11.43
CA GLY A 230 1.58 -2.78 -10.04
C GLY A 230 2.56 -3.50 -9.12
N CYS A 231 3.09 -4.65 -9.54
CA CYS A 231 4.03 -5.43 -8.75
C CYS A 231 5.45 -4.83 -8.67
N SER A 232 5.88 -4.09 -9.71
CA SER A 232 7.29 -3.64 -9.82
C SER A 232 7.52 -2.16 -9.56
N ALA A 233 6.53 -1.31 -9.83
CA ALA A 233 6.64 0.15 -9.81
C ALA A 233 5.63 0.82 -8.88
N HIS A 234 4.74 0.03 -8.26
CA HIS A 234 3.73 0.46 -7.29
C HIS A 234 2.92 1.65 -7.79
N SER A 235 2.65 2.62 -6.90
CA SER A 235 1.84 3.81 -7.19
C SER A 235 2.48 4.73 -8.23
N ILE A 236 3.81 4.75 -8.34
CA ILE A 236 4.54 5.57 -9.32
C ILE A 236 4.29 5.03 -10.73
N GLY A 237 4.36 3.71 -10.91
CA GLY A 237 4.02 3.05 -12.16
C GLY A 237 2.55 3.21 -12.54
N THR A 238 1.64 3.12 -11.57
CA THR A 238 0.21 3.37 -11.79
C THR A 238 -0.04 4.80 -12.27
N ALA A 239 0.65 5.80 -11.70
CA ALA A 239 0.58 7.20 -12.15
C ALA A 239 1.09 7.36 -13.58
N GLY A 240 2.15 6.64 -13.95
CA GLY A 240 2.63 6.55 -15.33
C GLY A 240 1.56 6.04 -16.29
N LEU A 241 0.91 4.91 -15.98
CA LEU A 241 -0.16 4.34 -16.81
C LEU A 241 -1.34 5.32 -17.01
N ILE A 242 -1.73 6.05 -15.96
CA ILE A 242 -2.75 7.11 -16.06
C ILE A 242 -2.30 8.20 -17.03
N SER A 243 -1.04 8.62 -16.95
CA SER A 243 -0.47 9.68 -17.79
C SER A 243 -0.44 9.28 -19.27
N PHE A 244 -0.27 7.99 -19.56
CA PHE A 244 -0.35 7.42 -20.91
C PHE A 244 -1.79 7.13 -21.38
N GLY A 245 -2.81 7.41 -20.56
CA GLY A 245 -4.22 7.17 -20.90
C GLY A 245 -4.69 5.72 -20.75
N ASP A 246 -3.86 4.82 -20.20
CA ASP A 246 -4.21 3.41 -20.00
C ASP A 246 -4.91 3.20 -18.65
N THR A 247 -6.17 3.64 -18.58
CA THR A 247 -6.94 3.65 -17.33
C THR A 247 -7.28 2.25 -16.83
N GLU A 248 -7.46 1.29 -17.75
CA GLU A 248 -7.71 -0.12 -17.43
C GLU A 248 -6.47 -0.75 -16.79
N ALA A 249 -5.29 -0.61 -17.41
CA ALA A 249 -4.04 -1.10 -16.83
C ALA A 249 -3.76 -0.43 -15.47
N ALA A 250 -4.06 0.86 -15.32
CA ALA A 250 -3.87 1.55 -14.05
C ALA A 250 -4.78 1.00 -12.92
N ALA A 251 -6.01 0.61 -13.25
CA ALA A 251 -6.90 -0.03 -12.27
C ALA A 251 -6.41 -1.41 -11.86
N ILE A 252 -5.98 -2.21 -12.84
CA ILE A 252 -5.36 -3.53 -12.63
C ILE A 252 -4.09 -3.39 -11.79
N SER A 253 -3.25 -2.40 -12.09
CA SER A 253 -2.02 -2.07 -11.35
C SER A 253 -2.30 -1.76 -9.87
N GLY A 254 -3.36 -1.00 -9.57
CA GLY A 254 -3.84 -0.76 -8.21
C GLY A 254 -4.18 -2.05 -7.46
N ALA A 255 -4.95 -2.94 -8.10
CA ALA A 255 -5.30 -4.21 -7.48
C ALA A 255 -4.09 -5.14 -7.31
N SER A 256 -3.22 -5.22 -8.32
CA SER A 256 -2.03 -6.06 -8.31
C SER A 256 -1.06 -5.67 -7.21
N MET A 257 -0.81 -4.37 -6.99
CA MET A 257 0.08 -3.95 -5.89
C MET A 257 -0.50 -4.29 -4.52
N CYS A 258 -1.82 -4.13 -4.32
CA CYS A 258 -2.49 -4.48 -3.07
C CYS A 258 -2.39 -5.98 -2.81
N LEU A 259 -2.65 -6.79 -3.83
CA LEU A 259 -2.63 -8.24 -3.72
C LEU A 259 -1.21 -8.77 -3.48
N ALA A 260 -0.23 -8.35 -4.28
CA ALA A 260 1.17 -8.74 -4.12
C ALA A 260 1.71 -8.34 -2.73
N GLY A 261 1.39 -7.11 -2.29
CA GLY A 261 1.73 -6.64 -0.94
C GLY A 261 1.08 -7.44 0.18
N THR A 262 -0.18 -7.85 -0.01
CA THR A 262 -0.90 -8.71 0.95
C THR A 262 -0.21 -10.07 1.06
N VAL A 263 0.07 -10.72 -0.06
CA VAL A 263 0.75 -12.03 -0.07
C VAL A 263 2.14 -11.93 0.53
N HIS A 264 2.91 -10.90 0.17
CA HIS A 264 4.21 -10.61 0.77
C HIS A 264 4.13 -10.54 2.31
N THR A 265 3.17 -9.77 2.82
CA THR A 265 2.97 -9.61 4.26
C THR A 265 2.58 -10.94 4.91
N LEU A 266 1.66 -11.70 4.30
CA LEU A 266 1.24 -13.02 4.80
C LEU A 266 2.40 -14.01 4.87
N VAL A 267 3.31 -14.01 3.89
CA VAL A 267 4.50 -14.86 3.89
C VAL A 267 5.37 -14.58 5.12
N LEU A 268 5.56 -13.31 5.48
CA LEU A 268 6.33 -12.95 6.68
C LEU A 268 5.63 -13.36 7.99
N GLN A 269 4.30 -13.52 7.99
CA GLN A 269 3.54 -13.98 9.15
C GLN A 269 3.48 -15.50 9.29
N VAL A 270 4.00 -16.26 8.32
CA VAL A 270 4.04 -17.73 8.42
C VAL A 270 4.99 -18.14 9.56
N PRO A 271 4.57 -19.04 10.48
CA PRO A 271 5.41 -19.48 11.58
C PRO A 271 6.77 -20.00 11.10
N GLY A 272 7.85 -19.50 11.72
CA GLY A 272 9.22 -19.89 11.40
C GLY A 272 9.87 -19.14 10.24
N VAL A 273 9.12 -18.40 9.41
CA VAL A 273 9.71 -17.63 8.29
C VAL A 273 10.63 -16.52 8.81
N VAL A 274 10.15 -15.67 9.72
CA VAL A 274 10.99 -14.60 10.30
C VAL A 274 12.17 -15.17 11.07
N ALA A 275 11.99 -16.28 11.81
CA ALA A 275 13.10 -16.96 12.49
C ALA A 275 14.16 -17.46 11.49
N GLY A 276 13.74 -18.03 10.36
CA GLY A 276 14.64 -18.46 9.28
C GLY A 276 15.36 -17.29 8.61
N ILE A 277 14.66 -16.18 8.34
CA ILE A 277 15.25 -14.94 7.81
C ILE A 277 16.33 -14.41 8.76
N ARG A 278 16.04 -14.36 10.06
CA ARG A 278 16.98 -13.90 11.09
C ARG A 278 18.19 -14.84 11.20
N ALA A 279 17.98 -16.14 11.15
CA ALA A 279 19.07 -17.12 11.13
C ALA A 279 20.01 -16.93 9.92
N LEU A 280 19.45 -16.70 8.72
CA LEU A 280 20.23 -16.39 7.52
C LEU A 280 20.97 -15.05 7.61
N ALA A 281 20.43 -14.09 8.37
CA ALA A 281 21.07 -12.83 8.70
C ALA A 281 22.12 -12.94 9.83
N SER A 282 22.38 -14.14 10.37
CA SER A 282 23.24 -14.36 11.55
C SER A 282 22.77 -13.63 12.81
N LEU A 283 21.45 -13.48 12.98
CA LEU A 283 20.81 -12.84 14.12
C LEU A 283 20.13 -13.86 15.04
N PRO A 284 20.02 -13.57 16.35
CA PRO A 284 19.25 -14.40 17.27
C PRO A 284 17.75 -14.33 16.95
N PRO A 285 16.96 -15.35 17.33
CA PRO A 285 15.50 -15.31 17.20
C PRO A 285 14.90 -14.16 18.04
N LEU A 286 13.73 -13.67 17.64
CA LEU A 286 12.96 -12.71 18.43
C LEU A 286 12.44 -13.39 19.71
N ALA A 287 12.48 -12.66 20.82
CA ALA A 287 11.98 -13.10 22.12
C ALA A 287 10.45 -13.08 22.20
#